data_AF-A0A1H1BQ46-F1
#
_entry.id   AF-A0A1H1BQ46-F1
#
_cell.length_a   1.000
_cell.length_b   1.000
_cell.length_c   1.000
_cell.angle_alpha   90.00
_cell.angle_beta   90.00
_cell.angle_gamma   90.00
#
_symmetry.space_group_name_H-M   'P 1'
#
loop_
_entity.id
_entity.type
_entity.pdbx_description
1 polymer ?
#
loop_
_entity_poly.entity_id
_entity_poly.type
_entity_poly.pdbx_seq_one_letter_code
_entity_poly.pdbx_strand_id
1 'polypeptide(L)' 'MRAVQITEYGDPSVLTITDVTLPAPGNGQVLVDVRAAALNPLDIKLRSGAAHSLYPCARARPPGL' A
#
# COMPACT_ATOMS: atom_id res chain seq x y z
N MET A 1 -9.84 -11.51 2.11
CA MET A 1 -8.81 -11.26 3.14
C MET A 1 -8.74 -9.76 3.40
N ARG A 2 -8.30 -9.33 4.57
CA ARG A 2 -8.18 -7.90 4.90
C ARG A 2 -6.81 -7.37 4.48
N ALA A 3 -6.76 -6.17 3.93
CA ALA A 3 -5.54 -5.47 3.55
C ALA A 3 -5.61 -3.99 3.95
N VAL A 4 -4.45 -3.37 4.20
CA VAL A 4 -4.33 -1.92 4.33
C VAL A 4 -4.02 -1.33 2.95
N GLN A 5 -4.77 -0.33 2.51
CA GLN A 5 -4.59 0.32 1.22
C GLN A 5 -4.30 1.81 1.37
N ILE A 6 -3.47 2.31 0.45
CA ILE A 6 -3.19 3.72 0.23
C ILE A 6 -3.78 4.06 -1.14
N THR A 7 -4.85 4.83 -1.18
CA THR A 7 -5.52 5.26 -2.43
C THR A 7 -5.26 6.73 -2.75
N GLU A 8 -4.79 7.50 -1.78
CA GLU A 8 -4.41 8.91 -1.90
C GLU A 8 -3.25 9.23 -0.96
N TYR A 9 -2.54 10.32 -1.23
CA TYR A 9 -1.47 10.76 -0.32
C TYR A 9 -2.04 11.50 0.87
N GLY A 10 -1.37 11.36 2.02
CA GLY A 10 -1.70 12.16 3.19
C GLY A 10 -1.05 11.68 4.49
N ASP A 11 -1.64 12.14 5.59
CA ASP A 11 -1.31 11.70 6.93
C ASP A 11 -1.83 10.26 7.19
N PRO A 12 -1.56 9.65 8.36
CA PRO A 12 -1.99 8.27 8.62
C PRO A 12 -3.49 7.99 8.44
N SER A 13 -4.36 9.01 8.48
CA SER A 13 -5.82 8.86 8.34
C SER A 13 -6.27 8.38 6.95
N VAL A 14 -5.42 8.50 5.92
CA VAL A 14 -5.73 8.00 4.56
C VAL A 14 -5.60 6.48 4.43
N LEU A 15 -5.08 5.79 5.45
CA LEU A 15 -4.96 4.34 5.47
C LEU A 15 -6.33 3.71 5.70
N THR A 16 -6.78 2.92 4.73
CA THR A 16 -8.05 2.20 4.84
C THR A 16 -7.80 0.70 4.96
N ILE A 17 -8.55 0.04 5.86
CA ILE A 17 -8.62 -1.41 5.89
C ILE A 17 -9.76 -1.83 4.99
N THR A 18 -9.46 -2.61 3.96
CA THR A 18 -10.43 -3.08 2.97
C THR A 18 -10.40 -4.59 2.86
N ASP A 19 -11.55 -5.17 2.51
CA ASP A 19 -11.62 -6.57 2.10
C ASP A 19 -11.24 -6.69 0.62
N VAL A 20 -10.30 -7.60 0.35
CA VAL A 20 -9.83 -7.94 -0.99
C VAL A 20 -9.97 -9.43 -1.24
N THR A 21 -10.14 -9.82 -2.50
CA THR A 21 -10.19 -11.23 -2.91
C THR A 21 -8.88 -11.93 -2.54
N LEU A 22 -8.98 -13.15 -2.02
CA LEU A 22 -7.80 -13.98 -1.76
C LEU A 22 -7.12 -14.32 -3.10
N PRO A 23 -5.82 -13.98 -3.30
CA PRO A 23 -5.16 -14.29 -4.55
C PRO A 23 -4.83 -15.78 -4.65
N ALA A 24 -4.93 -16.33 -5.86
CA ALA A 24 -4.43 -17.66 -6.18
C ALA A 24 -2.95 -17.55 -6.60
N PRO A 25 -2.02 -18.33 -6.04
CA PRO A 25 -0.63 -18.31 -6.45
C PRO A 25 -0.47 -18.90 -7.86
N GLY A 26 0.35 -18.24 -8.70
CA GLY A 26 0.76 -18.76 -10.01
C GLY A 26 1.90 -19.78 -9.92
N ASN A 27 2.40 -20.22 -11.08
CA ASN A 27 3.53 -21.14 -11.14
C ASN A 27 4.79 -20.52 -10.50
N GLY A 28 5.44 -21.25 -9.60
CA GLY A 28 6.63 -20.80 -8.85
C GLY A 28 6.34 -19.78 -7.74
N GLN A 29 5.08 -19.45 -7.47
CA GLN A 29 4.68 -18.56 -6.38
C GLN A 29 4.15 -19.36 -5.19
N VAL A 30 4.24 -18.76 -4.00
CA VAL A 30 3.63 -19.29 -2.77
C VAL A 30 2.65 -18.27 -2.21
N LEU A 31 1.57 -18.76 -1.60
CA LEU A 31 0.64 -17.94 -0.84
C LEU A 31 1.04 -17.98 0.64
N VAL A 32 1.19 -16.81 1.25
CA VAL A 32 1.61 -16.66 2.65
C VAL A 32 0.46 -16.10 3.48
N ASP A 33 0.12 -16.78 4.58
CA ASP A 33 -0.81 -16.26 5.58
C ASP A 33 -0.05 -15.31 6.53
N VAL A 34 -0.22 -14.00 6.30
CA VAL A 34 0.54 -12.96 7.01
C VAL A 34 -0.02 -12.76 8.42
N ARG A 35 0.72 -13.20 9.43
CA ARG A 35 0.35 -13.01 10.84
C ARG A 35 0.68 -11.61 11.39
N ALA A 36 1.72 -10.99 10.84
CA ALA A 36 2.19 -9.64 11.18
C ALA A 36 3.05 -9.06 10.04
N ALA A 37 3.08 -7.74 9.92
CA ALA A 37 3.97 -7.00 9.04
C ALA A 37 4.48 -5.74 9.76
N ALA A 38 5.74 -5.38 9.53
CA ALA A 38 6.35 -4.17 10.08
C ALA A 38 6.25 -3.01 9.08
N LEU A 39 6.27 -1.78 9.59
CA LEU A 39 6.44 -0.57 8.78
C LEU A 39 7.92 -0.19 8.72
N ASN A 40 8.34 0.22 7.54
CA ASN A 40 9.65 0.75 7.22
C ASN A 40 9.55 2.24 6.85
N PRO A 41 10.67 2.99 6.86
CA PRO A 41 10.66 4.40 6.49
C PRO A 41 10.10 4.68 5.08
N LEU A 42 10.24 3.73 4.14
CA LEU A 42 9.71 3.88 2.80
C LEU A 42 8.17 3.88 2.78
N ASP A 43 7.51 3.10 3.62
CA ASP A 43 6.04 3.01 3.67
C ASP A 43 5.42 4.39 4.01
N ILE A 44 6.07 5.13 4.91
CA ILE A 44 5.67 6.49 5.29
C ILE A 44 5.86 7.45 4.11
N LYS A 45 6.96 7.32 3.36
CA LYS A 45 7.24 8.17 2.19
C LYS A 45 6.30 7.87 1.02
N LEU A 46 5.89 6.62 0.85
CA LEU A 46 4.88 6.22 -0.14
C LEU A 46 3.51 6.79 0.24
N ARG A 47 3.06 6.61 1.48
CA ARG A 47 1.77 7.15 1.95
C ARG A 47 1.69 8.67 1.90
N SER A 48 2.75 9.37 2.32
CA SER A 48 2.77 10.84 2.32
C SER A 48 2.98 11.47 0.94
N GLY A 49 3.39 10.68 -0.06
CA GLY A 49 3.77 11.19 -1.38
C GLY A 49 5.20 11.75 -1.46
N ALA A 50 5.96 11.72 -0.37
CA ALA A 50 7.35 12.20 -0.36
C ALA A 50 8.29 11.44 -1.31
N ALA A 51 7.91 10.23 -1.75
CA ALA A 51 8.66 9.44 -2.73
C ALA A 51 8.03 9.42 -4.13
N HIS A 52 7.08 10.30 -4.44
CA HIS A 52 6.31 10.28 -5.69
C HIS A 52 7.18 10.28 -6.96
N SER A 53 8.29 11.05 -6.96
CA SER A 53 9.19 11.15 -8.10
C SER A 53 9.89 9.82 -8.45
N LEU A 54 10.07 8.93 -7.46
CA LEU A 54 10.72 7.63 -7.63
C LEU A 54 9.70 6.50 -7.72
N TYR A 55 8.57 6.63 -7.01
CA TYR A 55 7.50 5.63 -6.92
C TYR A 55 6.13 6.30 -7.09
N PRO A 56 5.72 6.62 -8.32
CA PRO A 56 4.42 7.22 -8.57
C PRO A 56 3.31 6.20 -8.30
N CYS A 57 2.48 6.45 -7.28
CA CYS A 57 1.29 5.63 -7.05
C CYS A 57 0.20 6.02 -8.06
N ALA A 58 -0.08 5.13 -9.02
CA ALA A 58 -0.99 5.37 -10.14
C ALA A 58 -2.41 5.80 -9.76
N ARG A 59 -2.87 5.50 -8.53
CA ARG A 59 -4.20 5.89 -8.03
C ARG A 59 -4.19 7.10 -7.10
N ALA A 60 -3.03 7.50 -6.57
CA ALA A 60 -2.93 8.61 -5.63
C ALA A 60 -2.61 9.92 -6.38
N ARG A 61 -3.46 10.93 -6.21
CA ARG A 61 -3.27 12.28 -6.75
C ARG A 61 -2.00 12.91 -6.15
N PRO A 62 -1.10 13.53 -6.94
CA PRO A 62 0.12 14.16 -6.42
C PRO A 62 -0.17 15.18 -5.31
N PRO A 63 0.69 15.31 -4.29
CA PRO A 63 0.50 16.30 -3.23
C PRO A 63 0.48 17.72 -3.82
N GLY A 64 -0.55 18.50 -3.51
CA GLY A 64 -0.62 19.92 -3.88
C GLY A 64 -1.09 20.22 -5.31
N LEU A 65 -1.61 19.23 -6.05
CA LEU A 65 -2.43 19.47 -7.24
C LEU A 65 -3.90 19.51 -6.87
#